data_AF-A0A0G0YUQ8-F1
#
_entry.id   AF-A0A0G0YUQ8-F1
#
_cell.length_a   1.000
_cell.length_b   1.000
_cell.length_c   1.000
_cell.angle_alpha   90.00
_cell.angle_beta   90.00
_cell.angle_gamma   90.00
#
_symmetry.space_group_name_H-M   'P 1'
#
loop_
_entity.id
_entity.type
_entity.pdbx_description
1 polymer ?
#
loop_
_entity_poly.entity_id
_entity_poly.type
_entity_poly.pdbx_seq_one_letter_code
_entity_poly.pdbx_strand_id
1 'polypeptide(L)'
;MPKGIASLLSPIGLAVWFMDDGAFHRSGGYLINTQCFTIAECDLLRESLRKIFNIENITRHRDHNGWRLYIQVSSAKKFREIIEPFMLKEMMYKIKSPVETTRKLLTFAVRMKI
;
A
#
# COMPACT_ATOMS: atom_id res chain seq x y z
N MET A 1 3.34 -9.57 -16.79
CA MET A 1 1.98 -9.05 -16.53
C MET A 1 1.21 -8.91 -17.84
N PRO A 2 -0.07 -9.36 -17.94
CA PRO A 2 -0.85 -9.26 -19.16
C PRO A 2 -1.26 -7.81 -19.48
N LYS A 3 -1.25 -7.45 -20.77
CA LYS A 3 -1.56 -6.09 -21.26
C LYS A 3 -3.00 -5.61 -20.96
N GLY A 4 -3.91 -6.54 -20.63
CA GLY A 4 -5.32 -6.29 -20.32
C GLY A 4 -5.67 -6.20 -18.83
N ILE A 5 -4.70 -6.00 -17.93
CA ILE A 5 -4.96 -5.95 -16.48
C ILE A 5 -6.06 -4.95 -16.09
N ALA A 6 -6.23 -3.89 -16.87
CA ALA A 6 -7.26 -2.89 -16.68
C ALA A 6 -8.69 -3.46 -16.69
N SER A 7 -8.97 -4.49 -17.50
CA SER A 7 -10.30 -5.11 -17.52
C SER A 7 -10.52 -6.09 -16.37
N LEU A 8 -9.46 -6.47 -15.64
CA LEU A 8 -9.51 -7.37 -14.49
C LEU A 8 -9.55 -6.61 -13.15
N LEU A 9 -9.17 -5.34 -13.15
CA LEU A 9 -9.16 -4.48 -11.97
C LEU A 9 -10.57 -3.97 -11.64
N SER A 10 -11.29 -4.75 -10.84
CA SER A 10 -12.52 -4.32 -10.15
C SER A 10 -12.21 -3.86 -8.72
N PRO A 11 -13.12 -3.14 -8.03
CA PRO A 11 -12.95 -2.80 -6.61
C PRO A 11 -12.63 -4.02 -5.73
N ILE A 12 -13.34 -5.14 -5.95
CA ILE A 12 -13.09 -6.40 -5.23
C ILE A 12 -11.73 -7.01 -5.60
N GLY A 13 -11.34 -6.97 -6.88
CA GLY A 13 -10.02 -7.43 -7.31
C GLY A 13 -8.88 -6.62 -6.69
N LEU A 14 -9.05 -5.30 -6.59
CA LEU A 14 -8.11 -4.41 -5.91
C LEU A 14 -8.04 -4.70 -4.41
N ALA A 15 -9.16 -4.98 -3.77
CA ALA A 15 -9.20 -5.34 -2.35
C ALA A 15 -8.51 -6.68 -2.09
N VAL A 16 -8.77 -7.71 -2.91
CA VAL A 16 -8.08 -9.01 -2.82
C VAL A 16 -6.57 -8.84 -3.00
N TRP A 17 -6.15 -8.09 -4.01
CA TRP A 17 -4.74 -7.82 -4.23
C TRP A 17 -4.09 -7.07 -3.05
N PHE A 18 -4.79 -6.10 -2.47
CA PHE A 18 -4.31 -5.41 -1.27
C PHE A 18 -4.28 -6.33 -0.04
N MET A 19 -5.20 -7.28 0.10
CA MET A 19 -5.16 -8.27 1.18
C MET A 19 -3.91 -9.15 1.08
N ASP A 20 -3.51 -9.56 -0.11
CA ASP A 20 -2.30 -10.36 -0.31
C ASP A 20 -1.04 -9.51 -0.12
N ASP A 21 -0.86 -8.48 -0.95
CA ASP A 21 0.42 -7.78 -1.11
C ASP A 21 0.44 -6.34 -0.55
N GLY A 22 -0.67 -5.91 0.03
CA GLY A 22 -0.84 -4.56 0.57
C GLY A 22 -0.37 -4.40 2.02
N ALA A 23 0.02 -3.17 2.35
CA ALA A 23 0.33 -2.75 3.72
C ALA A 23 0.06 -1.26 3.96
N PHE A 24 -0.31 -0.89 5.19
CA PHE A 24 -0.33 0.50 5.63
C PHE A 24 1.09 1.04 5.81
N HIS A 25 1.35 2.25 5.33
CA HIS A 25 2.62 2.93 5.52
C HIS A 25 2.54 3.91 6.69
N ARG A 26 3.58 3.96 7.53
CA ARG A 26 3.67 4.84 8.72
C ARG A 26 3.34 6.32 8.47
N SER A 27 3.53 6.81 7.24
CA SER A 27 3.20 8.19 6.87
C SER A 27 1.71 8.41 6.54
N GLY A 28 0.86 7.40 6.63
CA GLY A 28 -0.57 7.48 6.31
C GLY A 28 -0.95 7.09 4.89
N GLY A 29 -0.01 6.58 4.10
CA GLY A 29 -0.26 6.05 2.75
C GLY A 29 -0.39 4.53 2.73
N TYR A 30 -0.48 3.96 1.54
CA TYR A 30 -0.53 2.49 1.35
C TYR A 30 0.57 2.02 0.42
N LEU A 31 1.12 0.85 0.72
CA LEU A 31 2.07 0.15 -0.13
C LEU A 31 1.38 -1.03 -0.79
N ILE A 32 1.74 -1.31 -2.03
CA ILE A 32 1.42 -2.57 -2.73
C ILE A 32 2.74 -3.15 -3.22
N ASN A 33 3.09 -4.31 -2.69
CA ASN A 33 4.31 -5.04 -3.05
C ASN A 33 4.20 -5.52 -4.50
N THR A 34 5.09 -5.01 -5.35
CA THR A 34 5.14 -5.25 -6.79
C THR A 34 6.57 -5.59 -7.25
N GLN A 35 7.41 -6.05 -6.32
CA GLN A 35 8.84 -6.27 -6.53
C GLN A 35 9.12 -7.36 -7.58
N CYS A 36 8.15 -8.23 -7.85
CA CYS A 36 8.23 -9.24 -8.90
C CYS A 36 8.02 -8.69 -10.32
N PHE A 37 7.61 -7.42 -10.47
CA PHE A 37 7.36 -6.78 -11.76
C PHE A 37 8.53 -5.90 -12.21
N THR A 38 8.66 -5.77 -13.53
CA THR A 38 9.56 -4.79 -14.14
C THR A 38 9.04 -3.36 -13.91
N ILE A 39 9.92 -2.37 -14.07
CA ILE A 39 9.56 -0.96 -13.94
C ILE A 39 8.41 -0.56 -14.89
N ALA A 40 8.47 -1.04 -16.14
CA ALA A 40 7.44 -0.77 -17.14
C ALA A 40 6.07 -1.37 -16.75
N GLU A 41 6.07 -2.55 -16.12
CA GLU A 41 4.84 -3.18 -15.61
C GLU A 41 4.30 -2.43 -14.38
N CYS A 42 5.17 -1.99 -13.48
CA CYS A 42 4.78 -1.12 -12.36
C CYS A 42 4.15 0.18 -12.86
N ASP A 43 4.69 0.79 -13.92
CA ASP A 43 4.11 1.98 -14.53
C ASP A 43 2.76 1.69 -15.18
N LEU A 44 2.61 0.56 -15.88
CA LEU A 44 1.32 0.15 -16.43
C LEU A 44 0.26 -0.06 -15.33
N LEU A 45 0.63 -0.67 -14.20
CA LEU A 45 -0.26 -0.81 -13.04
C LEU A 45 -0.66 0.55 -12.46
N ARG A 46 0.31 1.43 -12.26
CA ARG A 46 0.12 2.80 -11.76
C ARG A 46 -0.88 3.56 -12.62
N GLU A 47 -0.70 3.53 -13.93
CA GLU A 47 -1.57 4.18 -14.91
C GLU A 47 -2.97 3.54 -14.96
N SER A 48 -3.06 2.22 -14.79
CA SER A 48 -4.35 1.50 -14.75
C SER A 48 -5.15 1.88 -13.51
N LEU A 49 -4.51 1.92 -12.34
CA LEU A 49 -5.15 2.34 -11.09
C LEU A 49 -5.64 3.78 -11.16
N ARG A 50 -4.86 4.68 -11.77
CA ARG A 50 -5.30 6.07 -12.01
C ARG A 50 -6.54 6.12 -12.90
N LYS A 51 -6.51 5.45 -14.05
CA LYS A 51 -7.60 5.50 -15.04
C LYS A 51 -8.91 4.89 -14.55
N ILE A 52 -8.85 3.77 -13.83
CA ILE A 52 -10.05 3.02 -13.42
C ILE A 52 -10.64 3.56 -12.12
N PHE A 53 -9.78 3.89 -11.17
CA PHE A 53 -10.20 4.22 -9.80
C PHE A 53 -10.02 5.69 -9.43
N ASN A 54 -9.45 6.50 -10.33
CA ASN A 54 -9.15 7.92 -10.10
C ASN A 54 -8.23 8.12 -8.88
N ILE A 55 -7.23 7.25 -8.75
CA ILE A 55 -6.17 7.32 -7.72
C ILE A 55 -4.96 7.99 -8.35
N GLU A 56 -4.89 9.31 -8.20
CA GLU A 56 -3.89 10.15 -8.89
C GLU A 56 -2.46 9.99 -8.36
N ASN A 57 -2.30 10.00 -7.04
CA ASN A 57 -1.00 10.13 -6.41
C ASN A 57 -0.42 8.76 -6.01
N ILE A 58 0.06 8.04 -7.02
CA ILE A 58 0.78 6.77 -6.86
C ILE A 58 2.23 6.98 -7.32
N THR A 59 3.20 6.61 -6.49
CA THR A 59 4.64 6.65 -6.82
C THR A 59 5.26 5.27 -6.73
N ARG A 60 6.47 5.12 -7.27
CA ARG A 60 7.29 3.92 -7.08
C ARG A 60 8.22 4.16 -5.91
N HIS A 61 8.22 3.25 -4.94
CA HIS A 61 9.19 3.24 -3.85
C HIS A 61 10.15 2.08 -4.07
N ARG A 62 11.45 2.33 -3.90
CA ARG A 62 12.45 1.27 -3.95
C ARG A 62 12.52 0.59 -2.59
N ASP A 63 12.52 -0.73 -2.62
CA ASP A 63 12.77 -1.57 -1.46
C ASP A 63 13.72 -2.67 -1.91
N HIS A 64 14.72 -3.03 -1.10
CA HIS A 64 15.86 -3.91 -1.42
C HIS A 64 15.80 -4.65 -2.77
N ASN A 65 14.81 -5.55 -2.92
CA ASN A 65 14.70 -6.50 -4.02
C ASN A 65 13.82 -6.04 -5.20
N GLY A 66 13.35 -4.79 -5.25
CA GLY A 66 12.56 -4.30 -6.37
C GLY A 66 11.83 -2.99 -6.13
N TRP A 67 10.75 -2.80 -6.89
CA TRP A 67 9.89 -1.63 -6.80
C TRP A 67 8.55 -2.03 -6.20
N ARG A 68 8.03 -1.16 -5.33
CA ARG A 68 6.66 -1.25 -4.82
C ARG A 68 5.89 0.00 -5.20
N LEU A 69 4.57 -0.11 -5.32
CA LEU A 69 3.72 1.06 -5.49
C LEU A 69 3.44 1.67 -4.13
N TYR A 70 3.50 2.99 -4.05
CA TYR A 70 3.10 3.77 -2.89
C TYR A 70 1.97 4.69 -3.27
N ILE A 71 0.80 4.44 -2.71
CA ILE A 71 -0.35 5.34 -2.76
C ILE A 71 -0.13 6.39 -1.68
N GLN A 72 0.10 7.63 -2.12
CA GLN A 72 0.39 8.73 -1.22
C GLN A 72 -0.82 9.08 -0.33
N VAL A 73 -0.54 9.74 0.78
CA VAL A 73 -1.55 10.20 1.77
C VAL A 73 -2.68 10.97 1.11
N SER A 74 -2.36 11.81 0.12
CA SER A 74 -3.32 12.60 -0.65
C SER A 74 -4.35 11.76 -1.43
N SER A 75 -4.02 10.51 -1.77
CA SER A 75 -4.92 9.56 -2.44
C SER A 75 -5.34 8.38 -1.54
N ALA A 76 -4.86 8.32 -0.30
CA ALA A 76 -5.11 7.23 0.64
C ALA A 76 -6.61 7.10 0.99
N LYS A 77 -7.30 8.22 1.20
CA LYS A 77 -8.75 8.23 1.46
C LYS A 77 -9.52 7.55 0.32
N LYS A 78 -9.27 7.99 -0.92
CA LYS A 78 -9.92 7.45 -2.12
C LYS A 78 -9.66 5.95 -2.27
N PHE A 79 -8.41 5.53 -2.12
CA PHE A 79 -8.04 4.12 -2.18
C PHE A 79 -8.79 3.29 -1.13
N ARG A 80 -8.81 3.75 0.13
CA ARG A 80 -9.51 3.06 1.22
C ARG A 80 -11.00 2.92 0.95
N GLU A 81 -11.67 3.97 0.50
CA GLU A 81 -13.10 3.95 0.17
C GLU A 81 -13.45 2.87 -0.88
N ILE A 82 -12.52 2.56 -1.78
CA ILE A 82 -12.71 1.53 -2.82
C ILE A 82 -12.57 0.13 -2.23
N ILE A 83 -11.55 -0.11 -1.40
CA ILE A 83 -11.22 -1.48 -0.95
C ILE A 83 -11.95 -1.88 0.33
N GLU A 84 -12.22 -0.95 1.25
CA GLU A 84 -12.75 -1.23 2.59
C GLU A 84 -14.07 -2.03 2.59
N PRO A 85 -15.02 -1.81 1.66
CA PRO A 85 -16.25 -2.61 1.60
C PRO A 85 -16.03 -4.10 1.28
N PHE A 86 -14.87 -4.46 0.71
CA PHE A 86 -14.56 -5.81 0.26
C PHE A 86 -13.47 -6.49 1.12
N MET A 87 -12.97 -5.81 2.15
CA MET A 87 -11.96 -6.35 3.05
C MET A 87 -12.55 -7.39 4.00
N LEU A 88 -11.85 -8.51 4.19
CA LEU A 88 -12.17 -9.46 5.25
C LEU A 88 -11.88 -8.83 6.63
N LYS A 89 -12.73 -9.13 7.61
CA LYS A 89 -12.61 -8.61 8.98
C LYS A 89 -11.24 -8.89 9.58
N GLU A 90 -10.71 -10.08 9.31
CA GLU A 90 -9.40 -10.57 9.75
C GLU A 90 -8.24 -9.82 9.11
N MET A 91 -8.45 -9.20 7.94
CA MET A 91 -7.43 -8.44 7.20
C MET A 91 -7.55 -6.92 7.40
N MET A 92 -8.51 -6.44 8.19
CA MET A 92 -8.71 -5.01 8.46
C MET A 92 -7.54 -4.33 9.17
N TYR A 93 -6.61 -5.09 9.77
CA TYR A 93 -5.38 -4.55 10.33
C TYR A 93 -4.45 -3.97 9.24
N LYS A 94 -4.59 -4.38 7.97
CA LYS A 94 -3.77 -3.86 6.85
C LYS A 94 -4.14 -2.45 6.41
N ILE A 95 -5.38 -2.00 6.67
CA ILE A 95 -5.86 -0.67 6.27
C ILE A 95 -5.70 0.39 7.37
N LYS A 96 -5.53 -0.03 8.62
CA LYS A 96 -5.39 0.87 9.77
C LYS A 96 -3.91 1.05 10.09
N SER A 97 -3.58 2.16 10.75
CA SER A 97 -2.25 2.31 11.35
C SER A 97 -1.95 1.05 12.16
N PRO A 98 -0.80 0.38 11.93
CA PRO A 98 -0.43 -0.72 12.80
C PRO A 98 -0.49 -0.20 14.22
N VAL A 99 -1.27 -0.88 15.05
CA VAL A 99 -1.17 -0.73 16.49
C VAL A 99 0.16 -1.35 16.88
N GLU A 100 1.23 -0.60 16.64
CA GLU A 100 2.53 -1.01 17.13
C GLU A 100 2.40 -1.08 18.65
N THR A 101 2.65 -2.26 19.20
CA THR A 101 3.10 -2.34 20.59
C THR A 101 4.45 -1.66 20.56
N THR A 102 4.48 -0.35 20.80
CA THR A 102 5.73 0.33 21.06
C THR A 102 6.33 -0.42 22.23
N ARG A 103 7.35 -1.26 21.99
CA ARG A 103 8.36 -1.48 23.00
C ARG A 103 8.79 -0.05 23.31
N LYS A 104 8.34 0.48 24.45
CA LYS A 104 8.93 1.66 25.08
C LYS A 104 10.41 1.32 25.22
N LEU A 105 11.18 1.58 24.17
CA LEU A 105 12.62 1.49 24.17
C LEU A 105 13.03 2.62 25.10
N LEU A 106 13.16 2.29 26.38
CA LEU A 106 14.26 2.70 27.27
C LEU A 106 14.77 4.12 27.02
N THR A 107 13.87 5.09 26.83
CA THR A 107 14.27 6.49 26.63
C THR A 107 14.68 7.13 27.97
N PHE A 108 14.55 6.38 29.07
CA PHE A 108 15.06 6.74 30.39
C PHE A 108 16.49 6.26 30.68
N ALA A 109 17.11 5.40 29.86
CA ALA A 109 18.43 4.84 30.18
C ALA A 109 19.64 5.65 29.67
N VAL A 110 19.43 6.71 28.87
CA VAL A 110 20.54 7.50 28.29
C VAL A 110 20.77 8.84 29.02
N ARG A 111 19.96 9.20 30.01
CA ARG A 111 20.09 10.49 30.73
C ARG A 111 20.74 10.40 32.12
N MET A 112 21.43 9.31 32.44
CA MET A 112 22.18 9.14 33.71
C MET A 112 23.62 8.61 33.50
N LYS A 113 24.29 8.97 32.42
CA LYS A 113 25.76 8.89 32.37
C LYS A 113 26.35 10.11 31.68
N ILE A 114 27.18 10.79 32.47
CA ILE A 114 28.02 11.97 32.22
C ILE A 114 27.30 13.30 32.40
#